data_AF-A0A2A4UMB5-F1
#
_entry.id   AF-A0A2A4UMB5-F1
#
_cell.length_a   1.000
_cell.length_b   1.000
_cell.length_c   1.000
_cell.angle_alpha   90.00
_cell.angle_beta   90.00
_cell.angle_gamma   90.00
#
_symmetry.space_group_name_H-M   'P 1'
#
loop_
_entity.id
_entity.type
_entity.pdbx_description
1 polymer ?
#
loop_
_entity_poly.entity_id
_entity_poly.type
_entity_poly.pdbx_seq_one_letter_code
_entity_poly.pdbx_strand_id
1 'polypeptide(L)'
;MITVDAPISFLVGGAIALACRSATGDKIRDRDRTLVHGLILQSVVLTPVILFFMLRFPDWEWNYMLDARRFFLEDNPSLGIMLVVILVAVMNLSYLLGFYLTEKMIKKDQRLQPISLLVLVSISMLVVMLSMSDQALHIGTLEEYRSGTAPLIFFSPQFLIAQSIAGVLIALGIIAIIRAAHNSEA
;
A
#
# COMPACT_ATOMS: atom_id res chain seq x y z
N MET A 1 -3.19 7.65 0.34
CA MET A 1 -4.56 7.95 -0.11
C MET A 1 -5.39 6.74 0.26
N ILE A 2 -6.18 6.82 1.34
CA ILE A 2 -6.64 5.64 2.09
C ILE A 2 -7.37 4.59 1.23
N THR A 3 -8.04 5.04 0.17
CA THR A 3 -8.77 4.20 -0.80
C THR A 3 -7.86 3.34 -1.68
N VAL A 4 -6.57 3.65 -1.75
CA VAL A 4 -5.56 3.01 -2.61
C VAL A 4 -4.53 2.25 -1.77
N ASP A 5 -4.21 2.74 -0.57
CA ASP A 5 -3.13 2.18 0.25
C ASP A 5 -3.42 0.72 0.61
N ALA A 6 -4.61 0.42 1.16
CA ALA A 6 -4.97 -0.94 1.57
C ALA A 6 -4.97 -1.94 0.38
N PRO A 7 -5.53 -1.60 -0.80
CA PRO A 7 -5.35 -2.38 -2.02
C PRO A 7 -3.88 -2.60 -2.41
N ILE A 8 -3.01 -1.59 -2.33
CA ILE A 8 -1.58 -1.75 -2.61
C ILE A 8 -0.96 -2.78 -1.67
N SER A 9 -1.24 -2.72 -0.36
CA SER A 9 -0.72 -3.72 0.58
C SER A 9 -1.20 -5.13 0.28
N PHE A 10 -2.47 -5.28 -0.09
CA PHE A 10 -3.00 -6.56 -0.56
C PHE A 10 -2.22 -7.07 -1.78
N LEU A 11 -1.99 -6.22 -2.78
CA LEU A 11 -1.24 -6.56 -3.98
C LEU A 11 0.21 -6.96 -3.65
N VAL A 12 0.88 -6.24 -2.75
CA VAL A 12 2.25 -6.57 -2.30
C VAL A 12 2.29 -7.95 -1.65
N GLY A 13 1.36 -8.24 -0.73
CA GLY A 13 1.30 -9.54 -0.06
C GLY A 13 1.06 -10.69 -1.03
N GLY A 14 0.11 -10.53 -1.96
CA GLY A 14 -0.14 -11.55 -2.97
C GLY A 14 0.98 -11.70 -4.00
N ALA A 15 1.60 -10.61 -4.43
CA ALA A 15 2.73 -10.65 -5.36
C ALA A 15 3.96 -11.34 -4.76
N ILE A 16 4.27 -11.08 -3.48
CA ILE A 16 5.37 -11.78 -2.77
C ILE A 16 5.07 -13.28 -2.67
N ALA A 17 3.86 -13.65 -2.26
CA ALA A 17 3.44 -15.06 -2.18
C ALA A 17 3.55 -15.77 -3.55
N LEU A 18 3.12 -15.11 -4.62
CA LEU A 18 3.19 -15.63 -5.98
C LEU A 18 4.64 -15.76 -6.49
N ALA A 19 5.48 -14.74 -6.24
CA ALA A 19 6.87 -14.73 -6.66
C ALA A 19 7.73 -15.77 -5.92
N CYS A 20 7.36 -16.08 -4.67
CA CYS A 20 8.02 -17.10 -3.87
C CYS A 20 7.37 -18.49 -4.00
N ARG A 21 6.55 -18.72 -5.03
CA ARG A 21 6.00 -20.06 -5.32
C ARG A 21 7.14 -21.04 -5.67
N SER A 22 7.07 -22.26 -5.14
CA SER A 22 8.04 -23.31 -5.42
C SER A 22 8.02 -23.76 -6.89
N ALA A 23 9.07 -24.47 -7.31
CA ALA A 23 9.13 -25.08 -8.65
C ALA A 23 8.01 -26.10 -8.91
N THR A 24 7.59 -26.82 -7.86
CA THR A 24 6.45 -27.75 -7.90
C THR A 24 5.10 -27.05 -7.99
N GLY A 25 5.04 -25.75 -7.64
CA GLY A 25 3.85 -24.93 -7.79
C GLY A 25 2.79 -25.09 -6.69
N ASP A 26 3.02 -25.97 -5.71
CA ASP A 26 2.05 -26.36 -4.67
C ASP A 26 2.25 -25.65 -3.32
N LYS A 27 3.41 -25.02 -3.12
CA LYS A 27 3.78 -24.34 -1.87
C LYS A 27 4.53 -23.04 -2.10
N ILE A 28 4.63 -22.25 -1.04
CA ILE A 28 5.50 -21.07 -0.98
C ILE A 28 6.84 -21.50 -0.39
N ARG A 29 7.94 -21.04 -0.99
CA ARG A 29 9.31 -21.24 -0.54
C ARG A 29 9.56 -20.49 0.77
N ASP A 30 10.15 -21.19 1.74
CA ASP A 30 10.45 -20.66 3.08
C ASP A 30 9.32 -19.76 3.61
N ARG A 31 8.12 -20.34 3.66
CA ARG A 31 6.85 -19.61 3.73
C ARG A 31 6.79 -18.63 4.91
N ASP A 32 7.17 -19.08 6.10
CA ASP A 32 7.08 -18.26 7.32
C ASP A 32 8.10 -17.13 7.29
N ARG A 33 9.33 -17.42 6.84
CA ARG A 33 10.35 -16.40 6.66
C ARG A 33 9.93 -15.37 5.63
N THR A 34 9.39 -15.79 4.49
CA THR A 34 8.89 -14.90 3.42
C THR A 34 7.77 -14.01 3.95
N LEU A 35 6.81 -14.57 4.68
CA LEU A 35 5.72 -13.83 5.30
C LEU A 35 6.25 -12.75 6.26
N VAL A 36 7.14 -13.14 7.18
CA VAL A 36 7.70 -12.24 8.19
C VAL A 36 8.52 -11.12 7.56
N HIS A 37 9.37 -11.41 6.58
CA HIS A 37 10.14 -10.36 5.92
C HIS A 37 9.26 -9.40 5.13
N GLY A 38 8.19 -9.89 4.50
CA GLY A 38 7.23 -9.01 3.83
C GLY A 38 6.42 -8.16 4.81
N LEU A 39 6.06 -8.69 5.99
CA LEU A 39 5.48 -7.88 7.08
C LEU A 39 6.45 -6.81 7.57
N ILE A 40 7.73 -7.13 7.71
CA ILE A 40 8.77 -6.16 8.09
C ILE A 40 8.87 -5.07 7.01
N LEU A 41 8.91 -5.44 5.72
CA LEU A 41 8.91 -4.48 4.62
C LEU A 41 7.69 -3.55 4.67
N GLN A 42 6.50 -4.13 4.83
CA GLN A 42 5.23 -3.41 4.99
C GLN A 42 5.26 -2.43 6.19
N SER A 43 5.77 -2.88 7.33
CA SER A 43 5.77 -2.12 8.59
C SER A 43 6.87 -1.05 8.65
N VAL A 44 8.03 -1.31 8.04
CA VAL A 44 9.22 -0.44 8.14
C VAL A 44 9.36 0.49 6.95
N VAL A 45 8.83 0.11 5.78
CA VAL A 45 8.94 0.93 4.56
C VAL A 45 7.59 1.54 4.19
N LEU A 46 6.56 0.72 3.95
CA LEU A 46 5.30 1.25 3.41
C LEU A 46 4.54 2.06 4.47
N THR A 47 4.49 1.57 5.70
CA THR A 47 3.75 2.22 6.78
C THR A 47 4.28 3.64 7.09
N PRO A 48 5.59 3.86 7.30
CA PRO A 48 6.10 5.21 7.57
C PRO A 48 5.87 6.20 6.43
N VAL A 49 5.85 5.72 5.18
CA VAL A 49 5.55 6.55 4.01
C VAL A 49 4.09 7.01 4.03
N ILE A 50 3.14 6.10 4.32
CA ILE A 50 1.72 6.46 4.46
C ILE A 50 1.54 7.45 5.61
N LEU A 51 2.20 7.21 6.76
CA LEU A 51 2.15 8.15 7.90
C LEU A 51 2.72 9.52 7.53
N PHE A 52 3.81 9.57 6.76
CA PHE A 52 4.34 10.82 6.24
C PHE A 52 3.29 11.58 5.41
N PHE A 53 2.62 10.90 4.46
CA PHE A 53 1.59 11.54 3.65
C PHE A 53 0.38 11.97 4.48
N MET A 54 -0.06 11.15 5.43
CA MET A 54 -1.18 11.47 6.32
C MET A 54 -0.89 12.68 7.21
N LEU A 55 0.34 12.84 7.70
CA LEU A 55 0.71 13.99 8.53
C LEU A 55 0.99 15.24 7.68
N ARG A 56 1.62 15.08 6.52
CA ARG A 56 2.05 16.22 5.70
C ARG A 56 0.94 16.76 4.81
N PHE A 57 0.12 15.87 4.26
CA PHE A 57 -0.96 16.14 3.31
C PHE A 57 -2.27 15.43 3.73
N PRO A 58 -2.79 15.69 4.94
CA PRO A 58 -3.95 14.99 5.49
C PRO A 58 -5.19 15.09 4.59
N ASP A 59 -5.52 16.27 4.08
CA ASP A 59 -6.74 16.46 3.28
C ASP A 59 -6.68 15.69 1.95
N TRP A 60 -5.49 15.65 1.33
CA TRP A 60 -5.23 14.83 0.15
C TRP A 60 -5.34 13.33 0.45
N GLU A 61 -4.81 12.89 1.58
CA GLU A 61 -4.85 11.49 2.00
C GLU A 61 -6.30 10.96 2.14
N TRP A 62 -7.20 11.84 2.56
CA TRP A 62 -8.64 11.63 2.69
C TRP A 62 -9.44 12.09 1.46
N ASN A 63 -8.77 12.36 0.33
CA ASN A 63 -9.39 12.77 -0.93
C ASN A 63 -10.36 13.95 -0.80
N TYR A 64 -10.06 14.90 0.08
CA TYR A 64 -10.87 16.11 0.30
C TYR A 64 -12.32 15.82 0.74
N MET A 65 -12.60 14.62 1.27
CA MET A 65 -13.94 14.27 1.79
C MET A 65 -14.30 15.09 3.03
N LEU A 66 -13.30 15.47 3.82
CA LEU A 66 -13.43 16.29 5.02
C LEU A 66 -12.13 17.09 5.24
N ASP A 67 -12.20 18.12 6.09
CA ASP A 67 -11.03 18.90 6.52
C ASP A 67 -10.25 18.09 7.54
N ALA A 68 -9.45 17.15 7.04
CA ALA A 68 -8.76 16.14 7.83
C ALA A 68 -7.68 16.78 8.71
N ARG A 69 -7.03 17.84 8.23
CA ARG A 69 -6.08 18.64 9.01
C ARG A 69 -6.76 19.16 10.26
N ARG A 70 -7.82 19.94 10.11
CA ARG A 70 -8.52 20.54 11.24
C ARG A 70 -9.13 19.48 12.14
N PHE A 71 -9.83 18.51 11.55
CA PHE A 71 -10.61 17.54 12.32
C PHE A 71 -9.74 16.56 13.12
N PHE A 72 -8.67 16.03 12.53
CA PHE A 72 -7.85 14.97 13.16
C PHE A 72 -6.58 15.47 13.84
N LEU A 73 -6.00 16.60 13.40
CA LEU A 73 -4.72 17.07 13.93
C LEU A 73 -4.89 18.24 14.90
N GLU A 74 -5.85 19.13 14.65
CA GLU A 74 -6.04 20.35 15.45
C GLU A 74 -7.13 20.18 16.51
N ASP A 75 -8.37 19.86 16.08
CA ASP A 75 -9.54 19.83 16.95
C ASP A 75 -9.61 18.55 17.81
N ASN A 76 -9.21 17.38 17.27
CA ASN A 76 -9.33 16.08 17.95
C ASN A 76 -8.07 15.20 17.78
N PRO A 77 -6.92 15.55 18.37
CA PRO A 77 -5.66 14.82 18.16
C PRO A 77 -5.69 13.36 18.62
N SER A 78 -6.47 13.04 19.67
CA SER A 78 -6.65 11.66 20.13
C SER A 78 -7.37 10.78 19.10
N LEU A 79 -8.37 11.34 18.41
CA LEU A 79 -9.07 10.67 17.32
C LEU A 79 -8.14 10.47 16.12
N GLY A 80 -7.29 11.46 15.81
CA GLY A 80 -6.25 11.35 14.78
C GLY A 80 -5.29 10.19 15.04
N ILE A 81 -4.77 10.06 16.27
CA ILE A 81 -3.90 8.95 16.67
C ILE A 81 -4.63 7.61 16.54
N MET A 82 -5.88 7.51 17.00
CA MET A 82 -6.67 6.29 16.89
C MET A 82 -6.85 5.85 15.43
N LEU A 83 -7.12 6.79 14.53
CA LEU A 83 -7.27 6.51 13.10
C LEU A 83 -5.97 6.10 12.44
N VAL A 84 -4.85 6.71 12.82
CA VAL A 84 -3.51 6.27 12.41
C VAL A 84 -3.30 4.80 12.78
N VAL A 85 -3.60 4.42 14.03
CA VAL A 85 -3.46 3.03 14.49
C VAL A 85 -4.36 2.08 13.70
N ILE A 86 -5.63 2.45 13.48
CA ILE A 86 -6.58 1.66 12.69
C ILE A 86 -6.07 1.51 11.26
N LEU A 87 -5.59 2.58 10.63
CA LEU A 87 -5.05 2.55 9.27
C LEU A 87 -3.87 1.60 9.18
N VAL A 88 -2.88 1.72 10.08
CA VAL A 88 -1.73 0.81 10.14
C VAL A 88 -2.18 -0.65 10.29
N ALA A 89 -3.16 -0.91 11.14
CA ALA A 89 -3.72 -2.25 11.31
C ALA A 89 -4.38 -2.76 10.02
N VAL A 90 -5.23 -1.95 9.38
CA VAL A 90 -5.90 -2.29 8.10
C VAL A 90 -4.87 -2.58 7.01
N MET A 91 -3.83 -1.76 6.88
CA MET A 91 -2.76 -1.95 5.90
C MET A 91 -2.05 -3.31 6.08
N ASN A 92 -1.67 -3.64 7.31
CA ASN A 92 -1.00 -4.90 7.62
C ASN A 92 -1.95 -6.10 7.45
N LEU A 93 -3.22 -5.97 7.85
CA LEU A 93 -4.25 -6.98 7.62
C LEU A 93 -4.50 -7.21 6.13
N SER A 94 -4.53 -6.16 5.31
CA SER A 94 -4.67 -6.27 3.86
C SER A 94 -3.49 -7.00 3.23
N TYR A 95 -2.25 -6.70 3.66
CA TYR A 95 -1.07 -7.46 3.26
C TYR A 95 -1.21 -8.95 3.59
N LEU A 96 -1.56 -9.27 4.84
CA LEU A 96 -1.77 -10.65 5.28
C LEU A 96 -2.85 -11.33 4.43
N LEU A 97 -3.98 -10.66 4.21
CA LEU A 97 -5.08 -11.19 3.41
C LEU A 97 -4.64 -11.51 1.98
N GLY A 98 -3.90 -10.61 1.32
CA GLY A 98 -3.36 -10.83 -0.02
C GLY A 98 -2.41 -12.03 -0.08
N PHE A 99 -1.51 -12.14 0.90
CA PHE A 99 -0.58 -13.26 1.03
C PHE A 99 -1.33 -14.59 1.23
N TYR A 100 -2.21 -14.67 2.22
CA TYR A 100 -2.93 -15.89 2.58
C TYR A 100 -3.91 -16.36 1.49
N LEU A 101 -4.62 -15.44 0.83
CA LEU A 101 -5.51 -15.82 -0.28
C LEU A 101 -4.72 -16.37 -1.47
N THR A 102 -3.59 -15.73 -1.80
CA THR A 102 -2.70 -16.22 -2.85
C THR A 102 -2.10 -17.59 -2.49
N GLU A 103 -1.62 -17.75 -1.26
CA GLU A 103 -1.13 -19.03 -0.73
C GLU A 103 -2.20 -20.14 -0.84
N LYS A 104 -3.44 -19.83 -0.45
CA LYS A 104 -4.56 -20.79 -0.50
C LYS A 104 -4.88 -21.22 -1.92
N MET A 105 -4.80 -20.32 -2.90
CA MET A 105 -5.03 -20.64 -4.31
C MET A 105 -3.87 -21.46 -4.91
N ILE A 106 -2.64 -21.15 -4.53
CA ILE A 106 -1.43 -21.93 -4.91
C ILE A 106 -1.55 -23.38 -4.40
N LYS A 107 -1.90 -23.57 -3.12
CA LYS A 107 -2.08 -24.90 -2.51
C LYS A 107 -3.20 -25.74 -3.15
N LYS A 108 -4.11 -25.10 -3.91
CA LYS A 108 -5.19 -25.76 -4.67
C LYS A 108 -4.82 -26.03 -6.14
N ASP A 109 -3.56 -25.82 -6.52
CA ASP A 109 -3.05 -25.88 -7.92
C ASP A 109 -3.83 -24.96 -8.89
N GLN A 110 -4.40 -23.87 -8.38
CA GLN A 110 -5.16 -22.91 -9.19
C GLN A 110 -4.21 -21.93 -9.88
N ARG A 111 -3.40 -22.39 -10.84
CA ARG A 111 -2.25 -21.64 -11.39
C ARG A 111 -2.56 -20.22 -11.87
N LEU A 112 -3.73 -19.99 -12.46
CA LEU A 112 -4.12 -18.69 -13.02
C LEU A 112 -4.93 -17.82 -12.04
N GLN A 113 -5.60 -18.40 -11.05
CA GLN A 113 -6.52 -17.66 -10.19
C GLN A 113 -5.85 -16.57 -9.32
N PRO A 114 -4.66 -16.78 -8.72
CA PRO A 114 -3.97 -15.71 -8.01
C PRO A 114 -3.63 -14.55 -8.93
N ILE A 115 -3.19 -14.84 -10.16
CA ILE A 115 -2.87 -13.81 -11.15
C ILE A 115 -4.13 -13.03 -11.51
N SER A 116 -5.24 -13.72 -11.83
CA SER A 116 -6.52 -13.07 -12.13
C SER A 116 -7.03 -12.20 -10.98
N LEU A 117 -6.87 -12.65 -9.73
CA LEU A 117 -7.23 -11.87 -8.55
C LEU A 117 -6.41 -10.59 -8.43
N LEU A 118 -5.07 -10.69 -8.55
CA LEU A 118 -4.18 -9.53 -8.48
C LEU A 118 -4.44 -8.53 -9.62
N VAL A 119 -4.68 -9.03 -10.83
CA VAL A 119 -5.07 -8.20 -11.98
C VAL A 119 -6.40 -7.50 -11.74
N LEU A 120 -7.41 -8.22 -11.24
CA LEU A 120 -8.72 -7.65 -10.94
C LEU A 120 -8.63 -6.53 -9.90
N VAL A 121 -7.89 -6.75 -8.80
CA VAL A 121 -7.67 -5.72 -7.77
C VAL A 121 -6.91 -4.53 -8.34
N SER A 122 -5.89 -4.75 -9.17
CA SER A 122 -5.13 -3.69 -9.83
C SER A 122 -6.00 -2.83 -10.76
N ILE A 123 -6.85 -3.46 -11.57
CA ILE A 123 -7.78 -2.76 -12.46
C ILE A 123 -8.80 -1.97 -11.63
N SER A 124 -9.35 -2.58 -10.58
CA SER A 124 -10.33 -1.91 -9.70
C SER A 124 -9.71 -0.68 -9.04
N MET A 125 -8.47 -0.79 -8.56
CA MET A 125 -7.71 0.33 -8.01
C MET A 125 -7.47 1.43 -9.06
N LEU A 126 -7.09 1.07 -10.29
CA LEU A 126 -6.90 2.03 -11.38
C LEU A 126 -8.21 2.77 -11.71
N VAL A 127 -9.34 2.06 -11.75
CA VAL A 127 -10.66 2.68 -11.96
C VAL A 127 -10.98 3.69 -10.87
N VAL A 128 -10.75 3.33 -9.60
CA VAL A 128 -10.93 4.26 -8.46
C VAL A 128 -10.02 5.48 -8.63
N MET A 129 -8.73 5.30 -8.91
CA MET A 129 -7.80 6.41 -9.12
C MET A 129 -8.20 7.33 -10.27
N LEU A 130 -8.68 6.76 -11.38
CA LEU A 130 -9.16 7.56 -12.53
C LEU A 130 -10.43 8.35 -12.18
N SER A 131 -11.36 7.73 -11.45
CA SER A 131 -12.58 8.41 -10.98
C SER A 131 -12.30 9.54 -10.00
N MET A 132 -11.17 9.46 -9.29
CA MET A 132 -10.70 10.45 -8.31
C MET A 132 -9.51 11.25 -8.84
N SER A 133 -9.31 11.28 -10.15
CA SER A 133 -8.08 11.82 -10.75
C SER A 133 -7.86 13.30 -10.42
N ASP A 134 -8.92 14.10 -10.39
CA ASP A 134 -8.83 15.51 -10.02
C ASP A 134 -8.36 15.68 -8.56
N GLN A 135 -8.96 14.95 -7.62
CA GLN A 135 -8.52 14.96 -6.21
C GLN A 135 -7.09 14.42 -6.06
N ALA A 136 -6.75 13.36 -6.78
CA ALA A 136 -5.46 12.69 -6.66
C ALA A 136 -4.30 13.55 -7.16
N LEU A 137 -4.54 14.45 -8.12
CA LEU A 137 -3.52 15.26 -8.77
C LEU A 137 -3.25 16.61 -8.10
N HIS A 138 -4.11 17.07 -7.19
CA HIS A 138 -3.93 18.31 -6.47
C HIS A 138 -3.54 18.04 -5.02
N ILE A 139 -2.66 18.85 -4.44
CA ILE A 139 -2.33 18.79 -3.02
C ILE A 139 -2.57 20.15 -2.38
N GLY A 140 -3.00 20.18 -1.13
CA GLY A 140 -3.34 21.42 -0.44
C GLY A 140 -4.32 21.16 0.68
N THR A 141 -4.85 22.24 1.26
CA THR A 141 -5.98 22.14 2.19
C THR A 141 -7.30 21.91 1.45
N LEU A 142 -8.34 21.49 2.17
CA LEU A 142 -9.69 21.39 1.62
C LEU A 142 -10.20 22.71 1.06
N GLU A 143 -9.85 23.84 1.69
CA GLU A 143 -10.24 25.17 1.23
C GLU A 143 -9.52 25.56 -0.06
N GLU A 144 -8.21 25.31 -0.15
CA GLU A 144 -7.43 25.53 -1.38
C GLU A 144 -7.99 24.69 -2.54
N TYR A 145 -8.35 23.43 -2.29
CA TYR A 145 -8.94 22.56 -3.31
C TYR A 145 -10.31 23.07 -3.76
N ARG A 146 -11.21 23.41 -2.82
CA ARG A 146 -12.55 23.92 -3.15
C ARG A 146 -12.55 25.28 -3.84
N SER A 147 -11.55 26.11 -3.57
CA SER A 147 -11.36 27.40 -4.23
C SER A 147 -10.65 27.28 -5.58
N GLY A 148 -10.20 26.09 -5.98
CA GLY A 148 -9.46 25.86 -7.23
C GLY A 148 -8.04 26.42 -7.21
N THR A 149 -7.47 26.65 -6.03
CA THR A 149 -6.13 27.22 -5.84
C THR A 149 -5.10 26.18 -5.39
N ALA A 150 -5.52 24.95 -5.09
CA ALA A 150 -4.63 23.86 -4.73
C ALA A 150 -3.61 23.57 -5.85
N PRO A 151 -2.30 23.54 -5.55
CA PRO A 151 -1.29 23.23 -6.56
C PRO A 151 -1.33 21.77 -7.02
N LEU A 152 -0.87 21.53 -8.24
CA LEU A 152 -0.63 20.18 -8.73
C LEU A 152 0.48 19.50 -7.93
N ILE A 153 0.30 18.21 -7.68
CA ILE A 153 1.19 17.35 -6.90
C ILE A 153 2.62 17.30 -7.48
N PHE A 154 2.75 17.41 -8.80
CA PHE A 154 4.02 17.42 -9.51
C PHE A 154 4.89 18.64 -9.19
N PHE A 155 4.31 19.71 -8.64
CA PHE A 155 5.05 20.89 -8.21
C PHE A 155 5.50 20.83 -6.75
N SER A 156 5.31 19.70 -6.06
CA SER A 156 5.75 19.50 -4.68
C SER A 156 6.96 18.57 -4.62
N PRO A 157 8.18 19.12 -4.44
CA PRO A 157 9.39 18.31 -4.36
C PRO A 157 9.33 17.31 -3.20
N GLN A 158 8.73 17.70 -2.08
CA GLN A 158 8.59 16.84 -0.90
C GLN A 158 7.76 15.59 -1.22
N PHE A 159 6.66 15.76 -1.96
CA PHE A 159 5.82 14.64 -2.39
C PHE A 159 6.60 13.69 -3.30
N LEU A 160 7.22 14.23 -4.36
CA LEU A 160 7.96 13.44 -5.35
C LEU A 160 9.15 12.69 -4.74
N ILE A 161 9.90 13.33 -3.84
CA ILE A 161 11.03 12.71 -3.15
C ILE A 161 10.55 11.57 -2.26
N ALA A 162 9.53 11.81 -1.42
CA ALA A 162 9.00 10.78 -0.52
C ALA A 162 8.46 9.58 -1.31
N GLN A 163 7.69 9.81 -2.38
CA GLN A 163 7.18 8.75 -3.25
C GLN A 163 8.30 7.98 -3.95
N SER A 164 9.34 8.68 -4.44
CA SER A 164 10.47 8.05 -5.11
C SER A 164 11.28 7.17 -4.16
N ILE A 165 11.58 7.68 -2.96
CA ILE A 165 12.27 6.90 -1.91
C ILE A 165 11.45 5.67 -1.54
N ALA A 166 10.14 5.83 -1.34
CA ALA A 166 9.24 4.72 -1.04
C ALA A 166 9.28 3.65 -2.14
N GLY A 167 9.14 4.06 -3.41
CA GLY A 167 9.18 3.15 -4.55
C GLY A 167 10.48 2.35 -4.64
N VAL A 168 11.63 3.02 -4.44
CA VAL A 168 12.95 2.37 -4.44
C VAL A 168 13.07 1.38 -3.28
N LEU A 169 12.71 1.77 -2.05
CA LEU A 169 12.81 0.91 -0.88
C LEU A 169 11.90 -0.32 -0.98
N ILE A 170 10.68 -0.15 -1.50
CA ILE A 170 9.74 -1.25 -1.75
C ILE A 170 10.33 -2.22 -2.78
N ALA A 171 10.82 -1.70 -3.91
CA ALA A 171 11.41 -2.54 -4.96
C ALA A 171 12.62 -3.34 -4.46
N LEU A 172 13.54 -2.68 -3.75
CA LEU A 172 14.71 -3.33 -3.16
C LEU A 172 14.31 -4.38 -2.11
N GLY A 173 13.33 -4.06 -1.26
CA GLY A 173 12.80 -4.98 -0.26
C GLY A 173 12.19 -6.23 -0.87
N ILE A 174 11.35 -6.09 -1.89
CA ILE A 174 10.74 -7.21 -2.62
C ILE A 174 11.83 -8.07 -3.26
N ILE A 175 12.82 -7.47 -3.92
CA ILE A 175 13.95 -8.20 -4.54
C ILE A 175 14.72 -8.99 -3.48
N ALA A 176 15.00 -8.39 -2.32
CA ALA A 176 15.71 -9.04 -1.24
C ALA A 176 14.93 -10.25 -0.68
N ILE A 177 13.62 -10.10 -0.47
CA ILE A 177 12.73 -11.18 -0.01
C ILE A 177 12.73 -12.34 -1.00
N ILE A 178 12.52 -12.06 -2.29
CA ILE A 178 12.49 -13.09 -3.33
C ILE A 178 13.83 -13.82 -3.40
N ARG A 179 14.97 -13.11 -3.39
CA ARG A 179 16.30 -13.73 -3.41
C ARG A 179 16.55 -14.61 -2.18
N ALA A 180 16.18 -14.15 -1.00
CA ALA A 180 16.33 -14.93 0.23
C ALA A 180 15.53 -16.24 0.18
N ALA A 181 14.29 -16.21 -0.32
CA ALA A 181 13.44 -17.39 -0.45
C ALA A 181 13.95 -18.39 -1.50
N HIS A 182 14.68 -17.94 -2.53
CA HIS A 182 15.23 -18.84 -3.55
C HIS A 182 16.57 -19.47 -3.11
N ASN A 183 17.38 -18.76 -2.34
CA ASN A 183 18.66 -19.26 -1.86
C ASN A 183 18.53 -20.32 -0.75
N SER A 184 17.38 -20.42 -0.07
CA SER A 184 17.15 -21.42 0.97
C SER A 184 16.86 -22.84 0.44
N GLU A 185 16.70 -23.01 -0.87
CA GLU A 185 16.48 -24.34 -1.50
C GLU A 185 17.74 -24.95 -2.14
N ALA A 186 18.84 -24.19 -2.21
CA ALA A 186 20.13 -24.63 -2.76
C ALA A 186 21.03 -25.21 -1.66
#